data_AF-A0AAN1PH17-F1
#
_entry.id   AF-A0AAN1PH17-F1
#
_cell.length_a   1.000
_cell.length_b   1.000
_cell.length_c   1.000
_cell.angle_alpha   90.00
_cell.angle_beta   90.00
_cell.angle_gamma   90.00
#
_symmetry.space_group_name_H-M   'P 1'
#
loop_
_entity.id
_entity.type
_entity.pdbx_description
1 polymer ?
#
loop_
_entity_poly.entity_id
_entity_poly.type
_entity_poly.pdbx_seq_one_letter_code
_entity_poly.pdbx_strand_id
1 'polypeptide(L)'
;MTKSRIDWFSEPNMVSGWINDDGNKVKIEIEKNGHIIGTGQNNHPRPDLESAGLGACAFTIKTTEPFSYYDILSGHIKVFYKKNSVENKIEIESDVIKSIKFKVLSHLLKDFQNIDPKELEVYIYNERKHISDSIYYAEIAALSSLNNNQIPFPQHKDIHKNISPFYIKVGTTSPDLRCEVGTNGHLFLTGGSNNVLDIYERKYNSNEIAQTSEKWVNLFKERLDFCHDVGARFIEVIIPDKLSVLREQYDGMGSAPSPLLSMLELKIAENNLSDHYVSGLQAIEKISFTNAFRKIDTHFYPMGAHAVFKDICRKISPSYNVPAQFNIDYITTGDIGKRFFGQDLYEICTQSPHPIFHNGREILEHIAPPPGKFTGGHTIFKNDKAPFIKKVIGFGNSFMNGHVSQSSLGYWFSTFFQEFHLIIQSDIDKNYVRNINPDIVIGQTVERFLEFVPKT
;
A
#
# COMPACT_ATOMS: atom_id res chain seq x y z
N MET A 1 13.33 21.67 41.54
CA MET A 1 13.60 22.93 40.81
C MET A 1 13.83 22.58 39.36
N THR A 2 13.07 23.19 38.45
CA THR A 2 13.23 23.02 37.00
C THR A 2 14.63 23.52 36.60
N LYS A 3 15.37 22.78 35.78
CA LYS A 3 16.63 23.25 35.20
C LYS A 3 16.32 23.91 33.85
N SER A 4 17.11 24.90 33.43
CA SER A 4 17.11 25.44 32.06
C SER A 4 17.39 24.33 31.05
N ARG A 5 16.74 24.36 29.87
CA ARG A 5 16.82 23.28 28.88
C ARG A 5 16.96 23.78 27.45
N ILE A 6 17.66 22.98 26.65
CA ILE A 6 17.55 23.00 25.19
C ILE A 6 16.49 21.99 24.78
N ASP A 7 15.43 22.44 24.13
CA ASP A 7 14.31 21.61 23.68
C ASP A 7 14.30 21.43 22.16
N TRP A 8 15.10 22.19 21.40
CA TRP A 8 15.15 22.04 19.94
C TRP A 8 16.46 22.47 19.29
N PHE A 9 16.89 21.68 18.30
CA PHE A 9 17.92 22.03 17.32
C PHE A 9 17.35 21.88 15.91
N SER A 10 17.55 22.89 15.08
CA SER A 10 17.32 22.80 13.63
C SER A 10 18.64 22.98 12.89
N GLU A 11 19.02 21.97 12.12
CA GLU A 11 20.12 22.11 11.19
C GLU A 11 19.77 23.15 10.10
N PRO A 12 20.78 23.89 9.59
CA PRO A 12 22.18 23.77 9.97
C PRO A 12 22.61 24.71 11.10
N ASN A 13 21.76 25.61 11.63
CA ASN A 13 22.27 26.73 12.44
C ASN A 13 21.28 27.34 13.45
N MET A 14 20.34 26.56 13.98
CA MET A 14 19.36 27.08 14.93
C MET A 14 19.30 26.27 16.22
N VAL A 15 19.36 26.98 17.35
CA VAL A 15 19.22 26.40 18.69
C VAL A 15 18.11 27.15 19.43
N SER A 16 17.17 26.41 20.00
CA SER A 16 16.08 26.96 20.81
C SER A 16 16.01 26.26 22.16
N GLY A 17 15.57 27.00 23.16
CA GLY A 17 15.43 26.50 24.52
C GLY A 17 14.77 27.52 25.41
N TRP A 18 14.83 27.25 26.72
CA TRP A 18 14.30 28.13 27.73
C TRP A 18 15.14 28.08 29.01
N ILE A 19 15.06 29.15 29.78
CA ILE A 19 15.87 29.35 30.99
C ILE A 19 14.94 29.44 32.20
N ASN A 20 15.19 28.61 33.21
CA ASN A 20 14.49 28.74 34.48
C ASN A 20 15.15 29.84 35.32
N ASP A 21 14.68 31.08 35.15
CA ASP A 21 15.13 32.25 35.92
C ASP A 21 13.92 33.11 36.33
N ASP A 22 14.12 34.06 37.24
CA ASP A 22 13.11 34.98 37.81
C ASP A 22 12.53 35.99 36.77
N GLY A 23 12.54 35.66 35.48
CA GLY A 23 12.07 36.50 34.39
C GLY A 23 13.07 37.55 33.90
N ASN A 24 14.30 37.54 34.41
CA ASN A 24 15.36 38.46 33.97
C ASN A 24 15.89 38.07 32.58
N LYS A 25 16.25 39.10 31.79
CA LYS A 25 16.98 38.90 30.53
C LYS A 25 18.42 38.50 30.83
N VAL A 26 18.80 37.29 30.42
CA VAL A 26 20.17 36.79 30.49
C VAL A 26 20.77 36.66 29.10
N LYS A 27 22.09 36.87 29.00
CA LYS A 27 22.83 36.65 27.75
C LYS A 27 23.06 35.15 27.56
N ILE A 28 22.79 34.66 26.37
CA ILE A 28 22.94 33.26 25.98
C ILE A 28 24.03 33.18 24.91
N GLU A 29 24.93 32.22 25.04
CA GLU A 29 26.04 31.99 24.12
C GLU A 29 26.06 30.52 23.68
N ILE A 30 26.24 30.29 22.38
CA ILE A 30 26.39 28.97 21.78
C ILE A 30 27.84 28.83 21.35
N GLU A 31 28.50 27.82 21.88
CA GLU A 31 29.89 27.49 21.60
C GLU A 31 29.97 26.26 20.69
N LYS A 32 30.83 26.32 19.67
CA LYS A 32 31.31 25.16 18.91
C LYS A 32 32.83 25.10 19.03
N ASN A 33 33.37 23.98 19.52
CA ASN A 33 34.83 23.77 19.65
C ASN A 33 35.57 24.87 20.43
N GLY A 34 34.96 25.46 21.46
CA GLY A 34 35.56 26.57 22.20
C GLY A 34 35.36 27.96 21.59
N HIS A 35 34.70 28.08 20.43
CA HIS A 35 34.41 29.35 19.77
C HIS A 35 32.92 29.71 19.87
N ILE A 36 32.62 30.97 20.21
CA ILE A 36 31.24 31.45 20.25
C ILE A 36 30.73 31.64 18.82
N ILE A 37 29.77 30.80 18.44
CA ILE A 37 29.12 30.80 17.13
C ILE A 37 27.70 31.38 17.18
N GLY A 38 27.21 31.81 18.34
CA GLY A 38 25.89 32.43 18.44
C GLY A 38 25.69 33.14 19.77
N THR A 39 25.00 34.27 19.75
CA THR A 39 24.65 35.03 20.96
C THR A 39 23.23 35.54 20.90
N GLY A 40 22.51 35.48 22.01
CA GLY A 40 21.13 35.99 22.11
C GLY A 40 20.69 36.23 23.54
N GLN A 41 19.38 36.36 23.74
CA GLN A 41 18.75 36.55 25.05
C GLN A 41 17.45 35.76 25.12
N ASN A 42 17.01 35.42 26.34
CA ASN A 42 15.65 34.95 26.58
C ASN A 42 14.69 36.15 26.55
N ASN A 43 13.98 36.31 25.45
CA ASN A 43 13.03 37.40 25.27
C ASN A 43 11.72 36.94 24.62
N HIS A 44 11.54 35.63 24.44
CA HIS A 44 10.32 35.07 23.87
C HIS A 44 9.40 34.51 24.96
N PRO A 45 8.09 34.78 24.89
CA PRO A 45 7.11 34.15 25.77
C PRO A 45 6.97 32.66 25.43
N ARG A 46 6.63 31.86 26.45
CA ARG A 46 6.23 30.45 26.32
C ARG A 46 4.88 30.26 26.97
N PRO A 47 3.78 30.32 26.20
CA PRO A 47 2.43 30.19 26.74
C PRO A 47 2.22 28.90 27.55
N ASP A 48 2.91 27.82 27.17
CA ASP A 48 2.90 26.53 27.87
C ASP A 48 3.59 26.57 29.25
N LEU A 49 4.50 27.55 29.48
CA LEU A 49 5.23 27.73 30.74
C LEU A 49 4.73 28.92 31.57
N GLU A 50 3.79 29.70 31.05
CA GLU A 50 3.24 30.89 31.69
C GLU A 50 2.55 30.57 33.04
N SER A 51 1.90 29.40 33.12
CA SER A 51 1.28 28.89 34.36
C SER A 51 2.28 28.60 35.49
N ALA A 52 3.58 28.43 35.16
CA ALA A 52 4.65 28.25 36.14
C ALA A 52 5.25 29.59 36.62
N GLY A 53 4.69 30.74 36.20
CA GLY A 53 5.21 32.07 36.53
C GLY A 53 6.51 32.43 35.80
N LEU A 54 6.91 31.63 34.81
CA LEU A 54 8.08 31.89 33.98
C LEU A 54 7.64 32.81 32.84
N GLY A 55 8.07 34.08 32.90
CA GLY A 55 7.75 35.09 31.88
C GLY A 55 8.43 34.82 30.53
N ALA A 56 9.05 35.85 29.93
CA ALA A 56 9.81 35.71 28.68
C ALA A 56 11.11 34.91 28.91
N CYS A 57 11.00 33.59 28.98
CA CYS A 57 12.07 32.66 29.35
C CYS A 57 12.67 31.89 28.16
N ALA A 58 12.05 31.94 26.98
CA ALA A 58 12.53 31.24 25.78
C ALA A 58 13.47 32.07 24.92
N PHE A 59 14.30 31.35 24.17
CA PHE A 59 15.21 31.89 23.18
C PHE A 59 15.22 31.03 21.92
N THR A 60 15.52 31.68 20.80
CA THR A 60 15.90 31.04 19.54
C THR A 60 17.07 31.82 18.98
N ILE A 61 18.20 31.15 18.76
CA ILE A 61 19.44 31.80 18.32
C ILE A 61 19.90 31.12 17.04
N LYS A 62 20.11 31.94 16.01
CA LYS A 62 20.75 31.54 14.77
C LYS A 62 22.27 31.66 14.92
N THR A 63 23.00 30.59 14.64
CA THR A 63 24.46 30.58 14.71
C THR A 63 25.08 31.16 13.45
N THR A 64 26.25 31.79 13.58
CA THR A 64 27.07 32.34 12.50
C THR A 64 27.73 31.25 11.66
N GLU A 65 27.93 30.07 12.25
CA GLU A 65 28.50 28.90 11.60
C GLU A 65 27.53 27.71 11.68
N PRO A 66 27.48 26.85 10.65
CA PRO A 66 26.64 25.67 10.69
C PRO A 66 27.20 24.60 11.64
N PHE A 67 26.30 23.82 12.20
CA PHE A 67 26.58 22.61 12.96
C PHE A 67 25.72 21.45 12.47
N SER A 68 26.26 20.25 12.64
CA SER A 68 25.57 19.00 12.38
C SER A 68 25.01 18.40 13.67
N TYR A 69 24.09 17.46 13.53
CA TYR A 69 23.66 16.59 14.61
C TYR A 69 24.82 15.82 15.25
N TYR A 70 25.86 15.50 14.49
CA TYR A 70 27.08 14.88 15.02
C TYR A 70 27.83 15.82 15.96
N ASP A 71 27.96 17.11 15.64
CA ASP A 71 28.59 18.11 16.52
C ASP A 71 27.88 18.20 17.88
N ILE A 72 26.55 17.98 17.91
CA ILE A 72 25.76 17.97 19.14
C ILE A 72 26.03 16.69 19.94
N LEU A 73 25.97 15.52 19.30
CA LEU A 73 26.15 14.23 19.97
C LEU A 73 27.57 14.01 20.50
N SER A 74 28.57 14.57 19.83
CA SER A 74 29.97 14.53 20.24
C SER A 74 30.31 15.56 21.34
N GLY A 75 29.36 16.43 21.69
CA GLY A 75 29.56 17.46 22.73
C GLY A 75 30.38 18.67 22.25
N HIS A 76 30.56 18.83 20.94
CA HIS A 76 31.24 19.97 20.34
C HIS A 76 30.37 21.22 20.41
N ILE A 77 29.04 21.08 20.44
CA ILE A 77 28.08 22.16 20.73
C ILE A 77 27.78 22.24 22.23
N LYS A 78 27.98 23.44 22.80
CA LYS A 78 27.58 23.77 24.16
C LYS A 78 26.77 25.05 24.17
N VAL A 79 25.82 25.15 25.10
CA VAL A 79 25.00 26.34 25.28
C VAL A 79 25.11 26.81 26.72
N PHE A 80 25.35 28.09 26.90
CA PHE A 80 25.55 28.71 28.20
C PHE A 80 24.66 29.95 28.33
N TYR A 81 24.34 30.31 29.57
CA TYR A 81 23.81 31.64 29.89
C TYR A 81 24.61 32.30 31.01
N LYS A 82 24.71 33.63 30.97
CA LYS A 82 25.45 34.44 31.96
C LYS A 82 24.48 35.22 32.83
N LYS A 83 24.53 34.97 34.15
CA LYS A 83 23.79 35.71 35.19
C LYS A 83 24.79 36.22 36.22
N ASN A 84 24.83 37.53 36.45
CA ASN A 84 25.77 38.18 37.41
C ASN A 84 27.24 37.77 37.20
N SER A 85 27.69 37.73 35.94
CA SER A 85 29.05 37.28 35.56
C SER A 85 29.37 35.81 35.83
N VAL A 86 28.41 35.00 36.28
CA VAL A 86 28.53 33.55 36.42
C VAL A 86 27.98 32.87 35.17
N GLU A 87 28.80 32.01 34.58
CA GLU A 87 28.42 31.19 33.42
C GLU A 87 27.75 29.90 33.88
N ASN A 88 26.59 29.60 33.30
CA ASN A 88 25.80 28.42 33.62
C ASN A 88 25.52 27.63 32.34
N LYS A 89 25.89 26.35 32.32
CA LYS A 89 25.63 25.46 31.18
C LYS A 89 24.15 25.07 31.13
N ILE A 90 23.57 25.10 29.95
CA ILE A 90 22.21 24.60 29.69
C ILE A 90 22.31 23.13 29.29
N GLU A 91 21.58 22.26 29.98
CA GLU A 91 21.52 20.83 29.65
C GLU A 91 20.64 20.61 28.41
N ILE A 92 21.08 19.73 27.51
CA ILE A 92 20.26 19.29 26.39
C ILE A 92 19.31 18.21 26.91
N GLU A 93 18.02 18.37 26.65
CA GLU A 93 17.03 17.41 27.10
C GLU A 93 17.27 16.02 26.47
N SER A 94 17.08 14.96 27.27
CA SER A 94 17.31 13.59 26.83
C SER A 94 16.48 13.24 25.59
N ASP A 95 15.28 13.79 25.47
CA ASP A 95 14.39 13.52 24.35
C ASP A 95 14.84 14.24 23.07
N VAL A 96 15.50 15.40 23.20
CA VAL A 96 16.17 16.07 22.09
C VAL A 96 17.36 15.24 21.62
N ILE A 97 18.18 14.71 22.54
CA ILE A 97 19.27 13.79 22.20
C ILE A 97 18.73 12.54 21.50
N LYS A 98 17.62 11.96 21.96
CA LYS A 98 16.97 10.82 21.29
C LYS A 98 16.52 11.19 19.88
N SER A 99 15.88 12.35 19.68
CA SER A 99 15.44 12.83 18.36
C SER A 99 16.62 13.04 17.41
N ILE A 100 17.73 13.61 17.90
CA ILE A 100 18.96 13.82 17.14
C ILE A 100 19.58 12.48 16.72
N LYS A 101 19.69 11.51 17.64
CA LYS A 101 20.17 10.15 17.31
C LYS A 101 19.33 9.50 16.22
N PHE A 102 18.00 9.61 16.31
CA PHE A 102 17.10 9.09 15.28
C PHE A 102 17.31 9.76 13.92
N LYS A 103 17.54 11.07 13.87
CA LYS A 103 17.84 11.79 12.62
C LYS A 103 19.20 11.43 12.04
N VAL A 104 20.24 11.29 12.86
CA VAL A 104 21.55 10.82 12.40
C VAL A 104 21.45 9.40 11.83
N LEU A 105 20.74 8.52 12.55
CA LEU A 105 20.47 7.17 12.08
C LEU A 105 19.71 7.19 10.76
N SER A 106 18.63 7.97 10.63
CA SER A 106 17.86 8.02 9.38
C SER A 106 18.65 8.59 8.19
N HIS A 107 19.60 9.48 8.44
CA HIS A 107 20.54 9.96 7.42
C HIS A 107 21.52 8.87 7.00
N LEU A 108 22.13 8.16 7.96
CA LEU A 108 22.99 7.01 7.67
C LEU A 108 22.22 5.92 6.92
N LEU A 109 20.94 5.70 7.26
CA LEU A 109 20.06 4.69 6.66
C LEU A 109 19.73 4.94 5.18
N LYS A 110 19.86 6.18 4.68
CA LYS A 110 19.78 6.44 3.24
C LYS A 110 20.96 5.82 2.48
N ASP A 111 22.12 5.74 3.12
CA ASP A 111 23.31 5.12 2.54
C ASP A 111 23.28 3.58 2.68
N PHE A 112 22.53 3.05 3.67
CA PHE A 112 22.37 1.60 3.91
C PHE A 112 21.46 0.87 2.90
N GLN A 113 20.77 1.57 1.98
CA GLN A 113 19.93 0.91 0.95
C GLN A 113 20.70 -0.04 0.02
N ASN A 114 22.04 0.06 0.01
CA ASN A 114 22.93 -0.76 -0.82
C ASN A 114 23.74 -1.79 -0.03
N ILE A 115 23.52 -1.90 1.29
CA ILE A 115 24.27 -2.84 2.15
C ILE A 115 23.64 -4.23 2.11
N ASP A 116 24.49 -5.26 2.07
CA ASP A 116 24.05 -6.65 2.10
C ASP A 116 23.26 -6.93 3.41
N PRO A 117 22.12 -7.64 3.34
CA PRO A 117 21.29 -7.90 4.52
C PRO A 117 22.04 -8.56 5.69
N LYS A 118 23.07 -9.38 5.45
CA LYS A 118 23.86 -10.00 6.54
C LYS A 118 24.82 -9.00 7.18
N GLU A 119 25.40 -8.09 6.40
CA GLU A 119 26.23 -7.01 6.96
C GLU A 119 25.40 -6.07 7.82
N LEU A 120 24.17 -5.76 7.39
CA LEU A 120 23.21 -5.00 8.17
C LEU A 120 22.84 -5.72 9.47
N GLU A 121 22.61 -7.04 9.43
CA GLU A 121 22.31 -7.85 10.60
C GLU A 121 23.47 -7.85 11.62
N VAL A 122 24.71 -7.99 11.16
CA VAL A 122 25.91 -7.93 12.03
C VAL A 122 26.08 -6.53 12.64
N TYR A 123 25.83 -5.48 11.87
CA TYR A 123 25.86 -4.09 12.36
C TYR A 123 24.83 -3.87 13.48
N ILE A 124 23.57 -4.23 13.23
CA ILE A 124 22.48 -4.13 14.22
C ILE A 124 22.79 -4.95 15.47
N TYR A 125 23.34 -6.16 15.30
CA TYR A 125 23.72 -7.03 16.42
C TYR A 125 24.81 -6.42 17.31
N ASN A 126 25.77 -5.70 16.73
CA ASN A 126 26.84 -5.05 17.50
C ASN A 126 26.33 -3.81 18.25
N GLU A 127 25.45 -3.01 17.64
CA GLU A 127 24.84 -1.84 18.29
C GLU A 127 23.90 -2.21 19.44
N ARG A 128 23.29 -3.41 19.40
CA ARG A 128 22.45 -3.95 20.48
C ARG A 128 23.15 -3.96 21.86
N LYS A 129 24.48 -4.04 21.90
CA LYS A 129 25.23 -4.01 23.17
C LYS A 129 25.24 -2.64 23.86
N HIS A 130 24.85 -1.58 23.16
CA HIS A 130 25.03 -0.20 23.59
C HIS A 130 23.73 0.62 23.67
N ILE A 131 22.59 0.01 23.34
CA ILE A 131 21.28 0.67 23.26
C ILE A 131 20.27 -0.06 24.15
N SER A 132 19.44 0.68 24.90
CA SER A 132 18.37 0.09 25.72
C SER A 132 17.30 -0.59 24.85
N ASP A 133 16.74 -1.72 25.31
CA ASP A 133 15.82 -2.57 24.54
C ASP A 133 14.65 -1.82 23.87
N SER A 134 14.07 -0.80 24.52
CA SER A 134 12.95 -0.02 23.95
C SER A 134 13.32 0.80 22.71
N ILE A 135 14.58 1.23 22.59
CA ILE A 135 15.08 1.98 21.43
C ILE A 135 15.49 1.00 20.33
N TYR A 136 16.05 -0.16 20.69
CA TYR A 136 16.37 -1.24 19.75
C TYR A 136 15.14 -1.70 18.96
N TYR A 137 13.98 -1.86 19.60
CA TYR A 137 12.76 -2.25 18.90
C TYR A 137 12.18 -1.13 18.02
N ALA A 138 12.34 0.14 18.40
CA ALA A 138 11.94 1.27 17.56
C ALA A 138 12.85 1.41 16.33
N GLU A 139 14.16 1.17 16.48
CA GLU A 139 15.13 1.14 15.39
C GLU A 139 14.90 -0.05 14.47
N ILE A 140 14.58 -1.25 14.99
CA ILE A 140 14.18 -2.40 14.18
C ILE A 140 12.85 -2.17 13.45
N ALA A 141 11.89 -1.49 14.05
CA ALA A 141 10.64 -1.13 13.37
C ALA A 141 10.91 -0.12 12.24
N ALA A 142 11.79 0.86 12.46
CA ALA A 142 12.24 1.80 11.43
C ALA A 142 13.01 1.10 10.30
N LEU A 143 13.89 0.16 10.62
CA LEU A 143 14.61 -0.68 9.66
C LEU A 143 13.67 -1.60 8.88
N SER A 144 12.72 -2.26 9.55
CA SER A 144 11.70 -3.12 8.92
C SER A 144 10.81 -2.33 7.95
N SER A 145 10.42 -1.11 8.33
CA SER A 145 9.59 -0.22 7.49
C SER A 145 10.36 0.37 6.30
N LEU A 146 11.69 0.51 6.40
CA LEU A 146 12.54 0.97 5.31
C LEU A 146 12.94 -0.15 4.35
N ASN A 147 12.95 -1.40 4.82
CA ASN A 147 13.51 -2.54 4.09
C ASN A 147 12.45 -3.58 3.70
N ASN A 148 11.27 -3.13 3.22
CA ASN A 148 10.22 -3.95 2.59
C ASN A 148 10.13 -5.40 3.11
N ASN A 149 9.88 -5.59 4.41
CA ASN A 149 9.66 -6.90 5.03
C ASN A 149 10.81 -7.93 4.93
N GLN A 150 12.07 -7.50 4.79
CA GLN A 150 13.21 -8.43 4.69
C GLN A 150 13.89 -8.82 6.02
N ILE A 151 13.41 -8.35 7.18
CA ILE A 151 13.86 -8.97 8.44
C ILE A 151 13.20 -10.36 8.50
N PRO A 152 13.97 -11.47 8.48
CA PRO A 152 13.38 -12.78 8.55
C PRO A 152 12.66 -12.90 9.90
N PHE A 153 11.34 -13.00 9.85
CA PHE A 153 10.55 -13.39 11.01
C PHE A 153 11.17 -14.66 11.62
N PRO A 154 11.20 -14.81 12.96
CA PRO A 154 11.48 -16.10 13.56
C PRO A 154 10.51 -17.12 12.96
N GLN A 155 10.98 -17.98 12.06
CA GLN A 155 10.11 -18.90 11.34
C GLN A 155 9.91 -20.16 12.19
N HIS A 156 8.86 -20.16 13.00
CA HIS A 156 8.35 -21.39 13.57
C HIS A 156 7.83 -22.30 12.43
N LYS A 157 8.10 -23.61 12.52
CA LYS A 157 7.69 -24.61 11.51
C LYS A 157 6.17 -24.64 11.30
N ASP A 158 5.43 -24.51 12.40
CA ASP A 158 4.01 -24.23 12.40
C ASP A 158 3.79 -22.72 12.19
N ILE A 159 3.30 -22.37 11.01
CA ILE A 159 3.12 -20.99 10.56
C ILE A 159 2.11 -20.22 11.42
N HIS A 160 1.15 -20.92 12.04
CA HIS A 160 0.15 -20.31 12.92
C HIS A 160 0.75 -19.71 14.19
N LYS A 161 1.97 -20.13 14.56
CA LYS A 161 2.71 -19.57 15.69
C LYS A 161 3.57 -18.35 15.33
N ASN A 162 3.66 -18.01 14.04
CA ASN A 162 4.39 -16.82 13.57
C ASN A 162 3.52 -15.57 13.54
N ILE A 163 2.21 -15.70 13.76
CA ILE A 163 1.29 -14.58 13.89
C ILE A 163 0.46 -14.74 15.16
N SER A 164 -0.06 -13.63 15.68
CA SER A 164 -0.96 -13.62 16.83
C SER A 164 -2.23 -12.85 16.47
N PRO A 165 -3.42 -13.40 16.76
CA PRO A 165 -4.65 -12.64 16.57
C PRO A 165 -4.73 -11.51 17.58
N PHE A 166 -5.31 -10.39 17.16
CA PHE A 166 -5.73 -9.32 18.06
C PHE A 166 -7.10 -8.82 17.60
N TYR A 167 -7.86 -8.26 18.55
CA TYR A 167 -9.21 -7.80 18.28
C TYR A 167 -9.21 -6.29 18.03
N ILE A 168 -9.85 -5.87 16.95
CA ILE A 168 -10.13 -4.47 16.64
C ILE A 168 -11.65 -4.30 16.66
N LYS A 169 -12.13 -3.16 17.18
CA LYS A 169 -13.56 -2.86 17.23
C LYS A 169 -14.11 -2.71 15.81
N VAL A 170 -15.23 -3.36 15.51
CA VAL A 170 -15.99 -3.14 14.26
C VAL A 170 -16.40 -1.67 14.15
N GLY A 171 -16.34 -1.12 12.94
CA GLY A 171 -16.54 0.30 12.66
C GLY A 171 -15.33 1.19 12.97
N THR A 172 -14.19 0.61 13.39
CA THR A 172 -12.95 1.40 13.52
C THR A 172 -12.53 1.88 12.14
N THR A 173 -12.40 3.19 11.98
CA THR A 173 -11.91 3.79 10.75
C THR A 173 -10.41 4.04 10.83
N SER A 174 -9.71 3.80 9.72
CA SER A 174 -8.32 4.20 9.54
C SER A 174 -8.14 5.73 9.66
N PRO A 175 -6.96 6.24 10.07
CA PRO A 175 -6.72 7.67 10.28
C PRO A 175 -6.90 8.55 9.03
N ASP A 176 -6.77 7.98 7.83
CA ASP A 176 -7.00 8.70 6.57
C ASP A 176 -8.46 8.65 6.09
N LEU A 177 -9.34 8.02 6.89
CA LEU A 177 -10.78 7.86 6.64
C LEU A 177 -11.13 7.08 5.38
N ARG A 178 -10.21 6.25 4.86
CA ARG A 178 -10.45 5.52 3.60
C ARG A 178 -10.82 4.06 3.81
N CYS A 179 -10.50 3.50 4.97
CA CYS A 179 -10.78 2.11 5.30
C CYS A 179 -11.48 1.97 6.64
N GLU A 180 -12.29 0.94 6.76
CA GLU A 180 -13.07 0.61 7.96
C GLU A 180 -12.98 -0.88 8.31
N VAL A 181 -12.99 -1.18 9.60
CA VAL A 181 -13.00 -2.56 10.13
C VAL A 181 -14.43 -3.09 10.11
N GLY A 182 -14.67 -4.13 9.32
CA GLY A 182 -15.91 -4.92 9.39
C GLY A 182 -15.79 -6.08 10.38
N THR A 183 -16.71 -7.03 10.30
CA THR A 183 -16.71 -8.22 11.16
C THR A 183 -15.68 -9.26 10.70
N ASN A 184 -15.35 -10.22 11.56
CA ASN A 184 -14.42 -11.34 11.30
C ASN A 184 -13.00 -10.95 10.82
N GLY A 185 -12.57 -9.72 11.13
CA GLY A 185 -11.25 -9.19 10.79
C GLY A 185 -11.12 -8.69 9.36
N HIS A 186 -12.22 -8.54 8.62
CA HIS A 186 -12.18 -7.94 7.28
C HIS A 186 -12.02 -6.42 7.37
N LEU A 187 -11.10 -5.89 6.56
CA LEU A 187 -10.95 -4.46 6.30
C LEU A 187 -11.61 -4.13 4.96
N PHE A 188 -12.34 -3.03 4.92
CA PHE A 188 -13.05 -2.55 3.75
C PHE A 188 -12.49 -1.21 3.30
N LEU A 189 -12.31 -1.05 2.00
CA LEU A 189 -12.06 0.26 1.41
C LEU A 189 -13.40 0.96 1.25
N THR A 190 -13.66 1.98 2.06
CA THR A 190 -14.94 2.69 2.12
C THR A 190 -14.88 4.08 1.49
N GLY A 191 -13.68 4.66 1.39
CA GLY A 191 -13.46 6.01 0.83
C GLY A 191 -12.30 6.08 -0.16
N GLY A 192 -11.73 7.28 -0.30
CA GLY A 192 -10.60 7.55 -1.20
C GLY A 192 -11.02 8.20 -2.51
N SER A 193 -10.14 8.18 -3.52
CA SER A 193 -10.35 8.89 -4.80
C SER A 193 -11.56 8.41 -5.60
N ASN A 194 -12.14 7.27 -5.23
CA ASN A 194 -13.25 6.64 -5.94
C ASN A 194 -14.54 6.60 -5.12
N ASN A 195 -14.57 7.26 -3.94
CA ASN A 195 -15.69 7.27 -2.99
C ASN A 195 -16.51 5.98 -2.99
N VAL A 196 -15.90 4.87 -2.56
CA VAL A 196 -16.41 3.52 -2.84
C VAL A 196 -17.84 3.30 -2.30
N LEU A 197 -18.20 3.91 -1.16
CA LEU A 197 -19.57 3.81 -0.64
C LEU A 197 -20.62 4.53 -1.49
N ASP A 198 -20.26 5.65 -2.14
CA ASP A 198 -21.21 6.49 -2.90
C ASP A 198 -21.86 5.70 -4.05
N ILE A 199 -21.15 4.75 -4.65
CA ILE A 199 -21.68 3.95 -5.78
C ILE A 199 -22.86 3.08 -5.34
N TYR A 200 -22.96 2.73 -4.04
CA TYR A 200 -24.01 1.89 -3.47
C TYR A 200 -25.23 2.66 -3.00
N GLU A 201 -25.08 3.97 -2.79
CA GLU A 201 -26.16 4.90 -2.42
C GLU A 201 -26.95 5.40 -3.63
N ARG A 202 -26.45 5.15 -4.85
CA ARG A 202 -27.13 5.55 -6.08
C ARG A 202 -28.54 4.97 -6.15
N LYS A 203 -29.46 5.75 -6.70
CA LYS A 203 -30.84 5.29 -6.90
C LYS A 203 -30.91 4.32 -8.08
N TYR A 204 -31.41 3.11 -7.80
CA TYR A 204 -31.79 2.14 -8.84
C TYR A 204 -32.69 2.80 -9.89
N ASN A 205 -32.47 2.45 -11.17
CA ASN A 205 -33.23 2.94 -12.32
C ASN A 205 -33.22 4.48 -12.49
N SER A 206 -32.22 5.17 -11.94
CA SER A 206 -32.00 6.58 -12.27
C SER A 206 -31.52 6.72 -13.72
N ASN A 207 -31.84 7.88 -14.34
CA ASN A 207 -31.41 8.18 -15.71
C ASN A 207 -29.88 8.12 -15.87
N GLU A 208 -29.13 8.53 -14.85
CA GLU A 208 -27.67 8.48 -14.84
C GLU A 208 -27.16 7.03 -14.96
N ILE A 209 -27.68 6.11 -14.12
CA ILE A 209 -27.31 4.69 -14.15
C ILE A 209 -27.68 4.05 -15.49
N ALA A 210 -28.87 4.36 -16.02
CA ALA A 210 -29.30 3.88 -17.32
C ALA A 210 -28.38 4.38 -18.46
N GLN A 211 -28.00 5.66 -18.45
CA GLN A 211 -27.10 6.23 -19.46
C GLN A 211 -25.68 5.67 -19.37
N THR A 212 -25.14 5.52 -18.17
CA THR A 212 -23.78 4.99 -17.97
C THR A 212 -23.70 3.51 -18.35
N SER A 213 -24.72 2.71 -17.99
CA SER A 213 -24.78 1.31 -18.42
C SER A 213 -24.92 1.16 -19.94
N GLU A 214 -25.68 2.02 -20.62
CA GLU A 214 -25.72 2.06 -22.10
C GLU A 214 -24.36 2.39 -22.72
N LYS A 215 -23.62 3.35 -22.14
CA LYS A 215 -22.26 3.67 -22.61
C LYS A 215 -21.32 2.47 -22.50
N TRP A 216 -21.40 1.71 -21.40
CA TRP A 216 -20.63 0.47 -21.24
C TRP A 216 -21.02 -0.60 -22.26
N VAL A 217 -22.32 -0.78 -22.52
CA VAL A 217 -22.79 -1.73 -23.56
C VAL A 217 -22.27 -1.34 -24.93
N ASN A 218 -22.30 -0.07 -25.29
CA ASN A 218 -21.77 0.42 -26.56
C ASN A 218 -20.25 0.23 -26.66
N LEU A 219 -19.51 0.54 -25.59
CA LEU A 219 -18.08 0.27 -25.52
C LEU A 219 -17.77 -1.23 -25.68
N PHE A 220 -18.54 -2.10 -25.03
CA PHE A 220 -18.40 -3.54 -25.16
C PHE A 220 -18.58 -3.96 -26.62
N LYS A 221 -19.67 -3.55 -27.27
CA LYS A 221 -19.94 -3.87 -28.68
C LYS A 221 -18.81 -3.41 -29.58
N GLU A 222 -18.31 -2.19 -29.40
CA GLU A 222 -17.17 -1.67 -30.16
C GLU A 222 -15.91 -2.53 -29.97
N ARG A 223 -15.60 -2.93 -28.73
CA ARG A 223 -14.45 -3.81 -28.44
C ARG A 223 -14.63 -5.19 -29.06
N LEU A 224 -15.84 -5.73 -29.02
CA LEU A 224 -16.19 -7.01 -29.63
C LEU A 224 -16.01 -6.96 -31.15
N ASP A 225 -16.59 -5.95 -31.81
CA ASP A 225 -16.48 -5.75 -33.26
C ASP A 225 -15.02 -5.58 -33.68
N PHE A 226 -14.27 -4.73 -32.96
CA PHE A 226 -12.84 -4.55 -33.21
C PHE A 226 -12.04 -5.85 -33.07
N CYS A 227 -12.27 -6.64 -32.02
CA CYS A 227 -11.56 -7.90 -31.81
C CYS A 227 -11.94 -8.93 -32.89
N HIS A 228 -13.21 -8.98 -33.28
CA HIS A 228 -13.69 -9.81 -34.37
C HIS A 228 -12.98 -9.46 -35.69
N ASP A 229 -12.83 -8.18 -36.01
CA ASP A 229 -12.16 -7.71 -37.22
C ASP A 229 -10.67 -8.08 -37.30
N VAL A 230 -9.99 -8.21 -36.15
CA VAL A 230 -8.61 -8.69 -36.07
C VAL A 230 -8.49 -10.21 -35.90
N GLY A 231 -9.62 -10.93 -35.92
CA GLY A 231 -9.65 -12.38 -35.76
C GLY A 231 -9.43 -12.88 -34.32
N ALA A 232 -9.53 -12.00 -33.33
CA ALA A 232 -9.39 -12.33 -31.92
C ALA A 232 -10.75 -12.51 -31.24
N ARG A 233 -10.82 -13.42 -30.26
CA ARG A 233 -11.98 -13.52 -29.37
C ARG A 233 -11.90 -12.46 -28.27
N PHE A 234 -12.99 -11.73 -28.04
CA PHE A 234 -13.09 -10.80 -26.93
C PHE A 234 -13.84 -11.38 -25.73
N ILE A 235 -13.34 -11.11 -24.52
CA ILE A 235 -14.04 -11.36 -23.25
C ILE A 235 -13.88 -10.14 -22.33
N GLU A 236 -14.99 -9.56 -21.86
CA GLU A 236 -15.00 -8.55 -20.81
C GLU A 236 -15.26 -9.21 -19.45
N VAL A 237 -14.52 -8.77 -18.42
CA VAL A 237 -14.59 -9.30 -17.06
C VAL A 237 -14.79 -8.14 -16.09
N ILE A 238 -15.87 -8.17 -15.33
CA ILE A 238 -16.09 -7.21 -14.25
C ILE A 238 -15.94 -7.93 -12.92
N ILE A 239 -14.96 -7.49 -12.13
CA ILE A 239 -14.73 -7.99 -10.78
C ILE A 239 -15.63 -7.20 -9.81
N PRO A 240 -16.44 -7.85 -8.98
CA PRO A 240 -17.23 -7.16 -7.96
C PRO A 240 -16.28 -6.54 -6.93
N ASP A 241 -16.72 -5.47 -6.28
CA ASP A 241 -16.00 -4.98 -5.12
C ASP A 241 -16.18 -5.96 -3.94
N LYS A 242 -15.19 -5.96 -3.03
CA LYS A 242 -15.24 -6.76 -1.80
C LYS A 242 -16.48 -6.43 -0.97
N LEU A 243 -16.90 -5.17 -0.96
CA LEU A 243 -18.12 -4.71 -0.30
C LEU A 243 -19.37 -5.44 -0.85
N SER A 244 -19.51 -5.58 -2.17
CA SER A 244 -20.63 -6.29 -2.80
C SER A 244 -20.69 -7.77 -2.40
N VAL A 245 -19.54 -8.43 -2.32
CA VAL A 245 -19.44 -9.87 -2.01
C VAL A 245 -19.58 -10.14 -0.52
N LEU A 246 -18.95 -9.34 0.32
CA LEU A 246 -18.90 -9.51 1.78
C LEU A 246 -19.84 -8.56 2.50
N ARG A 247 -21.02 -8.27 1.90
CA ARG A 247 -21.97 -7.29 2.45
C ARG A 247 -22.40 -7.55 3.88
N GLU A 248 -22.51 -8.81 4.28
CA GLU A 248 -22.90 -9.21 5.64
C GLU A 248 -21.78 -8.98 6.66
N GLN A 249 -20.57 -8.67 6.20
CA GLN A 249 -19.41 -8.39 7.04
C GLN A 249 -19.18 -6.88 7.23
N TYR A 250 -20.01 -6.02 6.61
CA TYR A 250 -19.91 -4.58 6.68
C TYR A 250 -21.26 -3.95 7.02
N ASP A 251 -21.34 -3.27 8.15
CA ASP A 251 -22.52 -2.50 8.54
C ASP A 251 -22.46 -1.12 7.88
N GLY A 252 -23.54 -0.71 7.21
CA GLY A 252 -23.64 0.65 6.63
C GLY A 252 -23.65 0.72 5.11
N MET A 253 -23.70 -0.41 4.40
CA MET A 253 -23.97 -0.40 2.97
C MET A 253 -25.46 -0.21 2.66
N GLY A 254 -25.73 0.50 1.56
CA GLY A 254 -27.03 0.55 0.92
C GLY A 254 -27.32 -0.74 0.15
N SER A 255 -27.33 -0.66 -1.18
CA SER A 255 -27.64 -1.80 -2.05
C SER A 255 -26.40 -2.56 -2.49
N ALA A 256 -26.45 -3.89 -2.60
CA ALA A 256 -25.33 -4.72 -3.05
C ALA A 256 -25.83 -5.85 -3.99
N PRO A 257 -25.22 -6.03 -5.18
CA PRO A 257 -24.15 -5.19 -5.75
C PRO A 257 -24.65 -3.77 -6.07
N SER A 258 -23.74 -2.90 -6.51
CA SER A 258 -24.05 -1.52 -6.88
C SER A 258 -25.15 -1.49 -7.96
N PRO A 259 -26.04 -0.48 -7.94
CA PRO A 259 -27.08 -0.32 -8.95
C PRO A 259 -26.56 -0.31 -10.38
N LEU A 260 -25.35 0.21 -10.60
CA LEU A 260 -24.72 0.26 -11.91
C LEU A 260 -24.30 -1.13 -12.40
N LEU A 261 -23.67 -1.94 -11.55
CA LEU A 261 -23.30 -3.31 -11.91
C LEU A 261 -24.56 -4.13 -12.21
N SER A 262 -25.58 -4.07 -11.34
CA SER A 262 -26.86 -4.75 -11.54
C SER A 262 -27.51 -4.39 -12.88
N MET A 263 -27.61 -3.09 -13.20
CA MET A 263 -28.21 -2.62 -14.45
C MET A 263 -27.38 -3.04 -15.67
N LEU A 264 -26.05 -2.94 -15.58
CA LEU A 264 -25.15 -3.31 -16.67
C LEU A 264 -25.26 -4.81 -17.00
N GLU A 265 -25.28 -5.69 -16.00
CA GLU A 265 -25.40 -7.13 -16.23
C GLU A 265 -26.76 -7.52 -16.84
N LEU A 266 -27.85 -6.84 -16.45
CA LEU A 266 -29.15 -6.99 -17.12
C LEU A 266 -29.05 -6.59 -18.59
N LYS A 267 -28.47 -5.43 -18.89
CA LYS A 267 -28.33 -4.97 -20.29
C LYS A 267 -27.40 -5.85 -21.12
N ILE A 268 -26.34 -6.41 -20.53
CA ILE A 268 -25.47 -7.39 -21.20
C ILE A 268 -26.29 -8.60 -21.65
N ALA A 269 -27.19 -9.10 -20.80
CA ALA A 269 -28.09 -10.20 -21.15
C ALA A 269 -29.11 -9.79 -22.23
N GLU A 270 -29.76 -8.64 -22.09
CA GLU A 270 -30.72 -8.11 -23.07
C GLU A 270 -30.10 -7.88 -24.47
N ASN A 271 -28.81 -7.58 -24.52
CA ASN A 271 -28.07 -7.34 -25.76
C ASN A 271 -27.36 -8.60 -26.30
N ASN A 272 -27.62 -9.79 -25.73
CA ASN A 272 -26.98 -11.07 -26.12
C ASN A 272 -25.44 -11.06 -26.05
N LEU A 273 -24.86 -10.30 -25.11
CA LEU A 273 -23.40 -10.21 -24.94
C LEU A 273 -22.84 -11.23 -23.94
N SER A 274 -23.70 -12.06 -23.35
CA SER A 274 -23.34 -13.02 -22.28
C SER A 274 -22.24 -14.00 -22.65
N ASP A 275 -22.07 -14.36 -23.94
CA ASP A 275 -21.01 -15.28 -24.40
C ASP A 275 -19.61 -14.66 -24.45
N HIS A 276 -19.55 -13.34 -24.31
CA HIS A 276 -18.33 -12.53 -24.27
C HIS A 276 -18.11 -11.89 -22.89
N TYR A 277 -18.96 -12.19 -21.91
CA TYR A 277 -18.90 -11.57 -20.58
C TYR A 277 -18.67 -12.63 -19.49
N VAL A 278 -17.87 -12.26 -18.49
CA VAL A 278 -17.74 -13.00 -17.23
C VAL A 278 -18.09 -12.06 -16.07
N SER A 279 -19.19 -12.39 -15.38
CA SER A 279 -19.53 -11.79 -14.09
C SER A 279 -18.62 -12.36 -13.01
N GLY A 280 -17.78 -11.52 -12.42
CA GLY A 280 -16.97 -11.92 -11.27
C GLY A 280 -17.84 -12.26 -10.06
N LEU A 281 -19.01 -11.63 -9.91
CA LEU A 281 -19.95 -11.92 -8.83
C LEU A 281 -20.49 -13.35 -8.95
N GLN A 282 -21.02 -13.73 -10.11
CA GLN A 282 -21.51 -15.09 -10.34
C GLN A 282 -20.39 -16.14 -10.26
N ALA A 283 -19.16 -15.79 -10.64
CA ALA A 283 -18.01 -16.68 -10.49
C ALA A 283 -17.71 -16.94 -9.00
N ILE A 284 -17.80 -15.90 -8.17
CA ILE A 284 -17.54 -15.95 -6.74
C ILE A 284 -18.68 -16.60 -5.95
N GLU A 285 -19.93 -16.45 -6.37
CA GLU A 285 -21.10 -17.14 -5.76
C GLU A 285 -20.98 -18.67 -5.75
N LYS A 286 -20.19 -19.22 -6.67
CA LYS A 286 -19.91 -20.66 -6.75
C LYS A 286 -18.94 -21.16 -5.67
N ILE A 287 -18.32 -20.23 -4.94
CA ILE A 287 -17.45 -20.50 -3.80
C ILE A 287 -18.01 -19.83 -2.55
N SER A 288 -17.47 -20.16 -1.37
CA SER A 288 -17.82 -19.41 -0.17
C SER A 288 -17.29 -17.98 -0.25
N PHE A 289 -18.16 -16.98 -0.09
CA PHE A 289 -17.82 -15.56 -0.15
C PHE A 289 -16.68 -15.16 0.78
N THR A 290 -16.60 -15.75 1.97
CA THR A 290 -15.54 -15.49 2.96
C THR A 290 -14.14 -15.86 2.46
N ASN A 291 -14.06 -16.71 1.44
CA ASN A 291 -12.81 -17.13 0.82
C ASN A 291 -12.59 -16.51 -0.58
N ALA A 292 -13.37 -15.50 -0.95
CA ALA A 292 -13.23 -14.82 -2.24
C ALA A 292 -12.21 -13.68 -2.17
N PHE A 293 -12.17 -12.96 -1.03
CA PHE A 293 -11.30 -11.80 -0.81
C PHE A 293 -10.45 -11.98 0.44
N ARG A 294 -9.22 -11.45 0.36
CA ARG A 294 -8.31 -11.37 1.51
C ARG A 294 -8.88 -10.48 2.60
N LYS A 295 -8.52 -10.71 3.86
CA LYS A 295 -9.11 -9.98 4.99
C LYS A 295 -8.61 -8.56 5.06
N ILE A 296 -7.30 -8.36 4.97
CA ILE A 296 -6.64 -7.07 5.17
C ILE A 296 -6.19 -6.42 3.86
N ASP A 297 -6.75 -6.88 2.75
CA ASP A 297 -6.43 -6.45 1.38
C ASP A 297 -7.70 -6.28 0.54
N THR A 298 -7.62 -5.47 -0.51
CA THR A 298 -8.73 -5.23 -1.45
C THR A 298 -8.86 -6.26 -2.58
N HIS A 299 -7.87 -7.12 -2.76
CA HIS A 299 -7.80 -8.12 -3.83
C HIS A 299 -8.27 -9.50 -3.38
N PHE A 300 -8.36 -10.41 -4.34
CA PHE A 300 -8.82 -11.76 -4.12
C PHE A 300 -7.97 -12.52 -3.11
N TYR A 301 -8.64 -13.42 -2.42
CA TYR A 301 -8.01 -14.62 -1.93
C TYR A 301 -7.66 -15.52 -3.12
N PRO A 302 -6.62 -16.38 -3.08
CA PRO A 302 -6.24 -17.22 -4.23
C PRO A 302 -7.40 -18.00 -4.87
N MET A 303 -8.36 -18.47 -4.06
CA MET A 303 -9.55 -19.16 -4.55
C MET A 303 -10.52 -18.26 -5.31
N GLY A 304 -10.66 -16.98 -4.93
CA GLY A 304 -11.49 -16.01 -5.66
C GLY A 304 -10.95 -15.72 -7.06
N ALA A 305 -9.63 -15.51 -7.17
CA ALA A 305 -8.97 -15.32 -8.48
C ALA A 305 -9.12 -16.54 -9.37
N HIS A 306 -8.95 -17.74 -8.80
CA HIS A 306 -9.15 -19.00 -9.51
C HIS A 306 -10.59 -19.20 -9.99
N ALA A 307 -11.59 -18.84 -9.18
CA ALA A 307 -13.00 -18.95 -9.55
C ALA A 307 -13.34 -18.10 -10.79
N VAL A 308 -12.89 -16.84 -10.81
CA VAL A 308 -13.04 -15.94 -11.96
C VAL A 308 -12.29 -16.48 -13.17
N PHE A 309 -11.02 -16.87 -13.00
CA PHE A 309 -10.20 -17.43 -14.08
C PHE A 309 -10.81 -18.70 -14.69
N LYS A 310 -11.40 -19.57 -13.86
CA LYS A 310 -12.08 -20.79 -14.31
C LYS A 310 -13.28 -20.46 -15.19
N ASP A 311 -14.07 -19.44 -14.86
CA ASP A 311 -15.20 -19.00 -15.69
C ASP A 311 -14.74 -18.39 -17.02
N ILE A 312 -13.63 -17.64 -17.03
CA ILE A 312 -13.01 -17.19 -18.28
C ILE A 312 -12.58 -18.39 -19.13
N CYS A 313 -11.89 -19.37 -18.53
CA CYS A 313 -11.48 -20.57 -19.24
C CYS A 313 -12.66 -21.38 -19.79
N ARG A 314 -13.79 -21.44 -19.08
CA ARG A 314 -15.01 -22.08 -19.60
C ARG A 314 -15.56 -21.41 -20.85
N LYS A 315 -15.44 -20.07 -20.97
CA LYS A 315 -15.82 -19.38 -22.20
C LYS A 315 -14.88 -19.78 -23.35
N ILE A 316 -13.59 -19.89 -23.09
CA ILE A 316 -12.55 -20.20 -24.09
C ILE A 316 -12.59 -21.68 -24.52
N SER A 317 -12.64 -22.59 -23.56
CA SER A 317 -12.63 -24.05 -23.74
C SER A 317 -13.54 -24.71 -22.71
N PRO A 318 -14.84 -24.88 -23.00
CA PRO A 318 -15.84 -25.38 -22.04
C PRO A 318 -15.52 -26.74 -21.43
N SER A 319 -14.80 -27.60 -22.16
CA SER A 319 -14.43 -28.94 -21.72
C SER A 319 -13.20 -28.98 -20.80
N TYR A 320 -12.41 -27.91 -20.75
CA TYR A 320 -11.19 -27.89 -19.95
C TYR A 320 -11.50 -27.54 -18.49
N ASN A 321 -11.10 -28.43 -17.57
CA ASN A 321 -11.16 -28.14 -16.14
C ASN A 321 -9.83 -27.54 -15.68
N VAL A 322 -9.89 -26.46 -14.91
CA VAL A 322 -8.72 -25.82 -14.27
C VAL A 322 -8.63 -26.33 -12.82
N PRO A 323 -7.86 -27.39 -12.52
CA PRO A 323 -7.75 -27.91 -11.17
C PRO A 323 -6.92 -26.97 -10.28
N ALA A 324 -7.35 -26.84 -9.02
CA ALA A 324 -6.59 -26.20 -7.96
C ALA A 324 -7.05 -26.77 -6.60
N GLN A 325 -6.12 -26.93 -5.66
CA GLN A 325 -6.41 -27.37 -4.30
C GLN A 325 -5.72 -26.42 -3.32
N PHE A 326 -6.50 -25.55 -2.68
CA PHE A 326 -5.97 -24.51 -1.78
C PHE A 326 -5.70 -25.07 -0.37
N ASN A 327 -4.52 -25.66 -0.17
CA ASN A 327 -4.14 -26.38 1.05
C ASN A 327 -2.72 -26.08 1.56
N ILE A 328 -2.05 -25.08 0.99
CA ILE A 328 -0.74 -24.63 1.46
C ILE A 328 -0.92 -23.28 2.15
N ASP A 329 -0.77 -23.25 3.47
CA ASP A 329 -0.82 -22.02 4.25
C ASP A 329 0.44 -21.17 3.98
N TYR A 330 0.25 -19.86 3.88
CA TYR A 330 1.35 -18.89 3.85
C TYR A 330 0.92 -17.59 4.55
N ILE A 331 1.89 -16.88 5.10
CA ILE A 331 1.67 -15.55 5.69
C ILE A 331 1.86 -14.52 4.59
N THR A 332 0.95 -13.56 4.55
CA THR A 332 1.00 -12.44 3.62
C THR A 332 0.54 -11.15 4.30
N THR A 333 0.79 -10.04 3.61
CA THR A 333 0.31 -8.72 3.99
C THR A 333 -0.70 -8.21 2.96
N GLY A 334 -1.35 -7.09 3.28
CA GLY A 334 -2.37 -6.48 2.45
C GLY A 334 -2.14 -4.98 2.19
N ASP A 335 -2.71 -4.49 1.09
CA ASP A 335 -2.59 -3.12 0.62
C ASP A 335 -3.23 -2.07 1.54
N ILE A 336 -4.25 -2.46 2.32
CA ILE A 336 -4.99 -1.58 3.24
C ILE A 336 -4.68 -1.83 4.72
N GLY A 337 -4.05 -2.94 5.10
CA GLY A 337 -3.70 -3.25 6.49
C GLY A 337 -2.85 -2.16 7.15
N LYS A 338 -1.82 -1.66 6.45
CA LYS A 338 -0.91 -0.62 6.96
C LYS A 338 -1.57 0.71 7.30
N ARG A 339 -2.78 0.97 6.80
CA ARG A 339 -3.48 2.23 7.04
C ARG A 339 -3.91 2.40 8.49
N PHE A 340 -4.06 1.32 9.26
CA PHE A 340 -4.55 1.41 10.64
C PHE A 340 -3.46 1.73 11.66
N PHE A 341 -2.26 1.19 11.48
CA PHE A 341 -1.20 1.25 12.51
C PHE A 341 0.14 1.76 11.99
N GLY A 342 0.23 2.17 10.72
CA GLY A 342 1.49 2.56 10.09
C GLY A 342 2.48 1.39 9.90
N GLN A 343 2.03 0.16 10.13
CA GLN A 343 2.80 -1.08 9.96
C GLN A 343 1.94 -2.11 9.25
N ASP A 344 2.58 -3.01 8.49
CA ASP A 344 1.88 -4.08 7.81
C ASP A 344 1.16 -4.98 8.82
N LEU A 345 -0.11 -5.25 8.51
CA LEU A 345 -0.85 -6.34 9.14
C LEU A 345 -0.56 -7.63 8.37
N TYR A 346 -0.64 -8.75 9.09
CA TYR A 346 -0.39 -10.07 8.54
C TYR A 346 -1.65 -10.92 8.62
N GLU A 347 -1.88 -11.71 7.58
CA GLU A 347 -2.92 -12.73 7.55
C GLU A 347 -2.36 -14.06 7.04
N ILE A 348 -3.02 -15.16 7.43
CA ILE A 348 -2.77 -16.47 6.82
C ILE A 348 -3.72 -16.64 5.65
N CYS A 349 -3.14 -16.92 4.48
CA CYS A 349 -3.86 -17.29 3.28
C CYS A 349 -3.50 -18.73 2.88
N THR A 350 -4.32 -19.35 2.04
CA THR A 350 -4.04 -20.65 1.45
C THR A 350 -3.85 -20.52 -0.05
N GLN A 351 -2.85 -21.21 -0.58
CA GLN A 351 -2.56 -21.30 -2.00
C GLN A 351 -2.59 -22.75 -2.47
N SER A 352 -2.68 -22.94 -3.79
CA SER A 352 -2.55 -24.25 -4.42
C SER A 352 -1.09 -24.57 -4.68
N PRO A 353 -0.67 -25.85 -4.68
CA PRO A 353 0.58 -26.25 -5.32
C PRO A 353 0.63 -25.71 -6.76
N HIS A 354 1.81 -25.29 -7.20
CA HIS A 354 2.01 -24.91 -8.60
C HIS A 354 1.73 -26.11 -9.51
N PRO A 355 1.00 -25.94 -10.63
CA PRO A 355 0.82 -27.02 -11.59
C PRO A 355 2.17 -27.41 -12.23
N ILE A 356 2.27 -28.64 -12.73
CA ILE A 356 3.52 -29.20 -13.30
C ILE A 356 4.13 -28.36 -14.43
N PHE A 357 3.30 -27.59 -15.13
CA PHE A 357 3.69 -26.71 -16.24
C PHE A 357 4.04 -25.28 -15.80
N HIS A 358 3.91 -24.94 -14.52
CA HIS A 358 4.26 -23.60 -14.02
C HIS A 358 5.73 -23.24 -14.27
N ASN A 359 6.64 -24.21 -14.10
CA ASN A 359 8.08 -24.03 -14.30
C ASN A 359 8.48 -23.83 -15.78
N GLY A 360 7.53 -23.90 -16.72
CA GLY A 360 7.76 -23.56 -18.13
C GLY A 360 7.62 -22.07 -18.43
N ARG A 361 7.16 -21.27 -17.45
CA ARG A 361 6.90 -19.84 -17.61
C ARG A 361 8.17 -19.00 -17.55
N GLU A 362 8.34 -18.16 -18.55
CA GLU A 362 9.40 -17.17 -18.71
C GLU A 362 8.81 -15.76 -18.86
N ILE A 363 9.52 -14.75 -18.35
CA ILE A 363 9.20 -13.34 -18.61
C ILE A 363 10.06 -12.87 -19.77
N LEU A 364 9.43 -12.55 -20.90
CA LEU A 364 10.12 -12.04 -22.09
C LEU A 364 10.40 -10.54 -21.98
N GLU A 365 9.49 -9.80 -21.38
CA GLU A 365 9.58 -8.35 -21.22
C GLU A 365 8.85 -7.91 -19.96
N HIS A 366 9.40 -6.92 -19.26
CA HIS A 366 8.76 -6.28 -18.12
C HIS A 366 9.01 -4.78 -18.14
N ILE A 367 7.95 -4.00 -18.22
CA ILE A 367 7.96 -2.55 -18.10
C ILE A 367 7.12 -2.18 -16.89
N ALA A 368 7.76 -1.58 -15.90
CA ALA A 368 7.06 -1.03 -14.74
C ALA A 368 6.28 0.24 -15.14
N PRO A 369 5.12 0.49 -14.51
CA PRO A 369 4.44 1.79 -14.64
C PRO A 369 5.38 2.96 -14.29
N PRO A 370 5.20 4.14 -14.92
CA PRO A 370 5.97 5.32 -14.55
C PRO A 370 5.84 5.65 -13.05
N PRO A 371 6.87 6.23 -12.41
CA PRO A 371 6.81 6.59 -11.00
C PRO A 371 5.56 7.40 -10.65
N GLY A 372 4.83 6.96 -9.62
CA GLY A 372 3.59 7.59 -9.17
C GLY A 372 2.35 7.30 -10.03
N LYS A 373 2.46 6.46 -11.08
CA LYS A 373 1.31 6.00 -11.87
C LYS A 373 1.02 4.53 -11.60
N PHE A 374 -0.27 4.20 -11.66
CA PHE A 374 -0.78 2.83 -11.52
C PHE A 374 -1.13 2.20 -12.88
N THR A 375 -0.79 2.87 -13.99
CA THR A 375 -1.10 2.45 -15.36
C THR A 375 0.12 2.63 -16.28
N GLY A 376 0.10 1.96 -17.43
CA GLY A 376 1.13 2.07 -18.47
C GLY A 376 2.33 1.15 -18.28
N GLY A 377 2.24 0.19 -17.36
CA GLY A 377 3.18 -0.93 -17.28
C GLY A 377 2.65 -2.13 -18.06
N HIS A 378 3.56 -3.02 -18.45
CA HIS A 378 3.20 -4.31 -19.03
C HIS A 378 4.22 -5.40 -18.75
N THR A 379 3.80 -6.65 -18.88
CA THR A 379 4.68 -7.81 -18.75
C THR A 379 4.27 -8.87 -19.77
N ILE A 380 5.23 -9.39 -20.51
CA ILE A 380 5.00 -10.42 -21.53
C ILE A 380 5.56 -11.73 -21.00
N PHE A 381 4.72 -12.76 -21.02
CA PHE A 381 5.07 -14.10 -20.57
C PHE A 381 5.02 -15.07 -21.73
N LYS A 382 5.90 -16.07 -21.68
CA LYS A 382 5.85 -17.25 -22.52
C LYS A 382 5.87 -18.50 -21.65
N ASN A 383 5.07 -19.51 -22.00
CA ASN A 383 5.08 -20.81 -21.33
C ASN A 383 4.89 -21.95 -22.33
N ASP A 384 6.00 -22.54 -22.77
CA ASP A 384 5.99 -23.63 -23.75
C ASP A 384 5.35 -24.94 -23.22
N LYS A 385 5.08 -25.02 -21.92
CA LYS A 385 4.42 -26.17 -21.28
C LYS A 385 2.93 -25.92 -20.98
N ALA A 386 2.42 -24.75 -21.33
CA ALA A 386 1.04 -24.37 -21.04
C ALA A 386 0.02 -25.30 -21.74
N PRO A 387 -1.12 -25.61 -21.09
CA PRO A 387 -2.18 -26.41 -21.71
C PRO A 387 -2.91 -25.67 -22.83
N PHE A 388 -2.99 -24.33 -22.78
CA PHE A 388 -3.60 -23.55 -23.85
C PHE A 388 -2.52 -23.00 -24.79
N ILE A 389 -2.46 -23.57 -26.00
CA ILE A 389 -1.61 -23.09 -27.10
C ILE A 389 -2.29 -21.89 -27.77
N LYS A 390 -2.36 -20.79 -27.01
CA LYS A 390 -3.07 -19.56 -27.35
C LYS A 390 -2.29 -18.34 -26.85
N LYS A 391 -2.31 -17.29 -27.66
CA LYS A 391 -1.81 -15.96 -27.31
C LYS A 391 -2.93 -15.10 -26.75
N VAL A 392 -2.73 -14.57 -25.54
CA VAL A 392 -3.73 -13.76 -24.84
C VAL A 392 -3.16 -12.39 -24.50
N ILE A 393 -3.94 -11.34 -24.71
CA ILE A 393 -3.66 -9.99 -24.18
C ILE A 393 -4.71 -9.66 -23.13
N GLY A 394 -4.29 -9.32 -21.93
CA GLY A 394 -5.16 -8.87 -20.84
C GLY A 394 -4.91 -7.41 -20.52
N PHE A 395 -5.94 -6.57 -20.71
CA PHE A 395 -5.98 -5.19 -20.27
C PHE A 395 -6.72 -5.14 -18.94
N GLY A 396 -6.06 -4.68 -17.87
CA GLY A 396 -6.70 -4.65 -16.56
C GLY A 396 -6.04 -3.75 -15.53
N ASN A 397 -6.60 -3.79 -14.33
CA ASN A 397 -6.12 -3.06 -13.17
C ASN A 397 -5.30 -3.97 -12.24
N SER A 398 -5.21 -3.62 -10.96
CA SER A 398 -4.44 -4.34 -9.96
C SER A 398 -4.88 -5.80 -9.75
N PHE A 399 -6.11 -6.18 -10.10
CA PHE A 399 -6.55 -7.58 -10.06
C PHE A 399 -5.94 -8.45 -11.16
N MET A 400 -5.58 -7.84 -12.30
CA MET A 400 -4.83 -8.48 -13.36
C MET A 400 -3.32 -8.36 -13.10
N ASN A 401 -2.89 -7.27 -12.46
CA ASN A 401 -1.49 -7.00 -12.16
C ASN A 401 -0.94 -8.00 -11.14
N GLY A 402 0.22 -8.59 -11.45
CA GLY A 402 0.89 -9.57 -10.59
C GLY A 402 0.90 -10.99 -11.17
N HIS A 403 2.07 -11.61 -11.12
CA HIS A 403 2.28 -12.95 -11.70
C HIS A 403 2.93 -13.92 -10.70
N VAL A 404 3.26 -13.47 -9.50
CA VAL A 404 3.80 -14.32 -8.43
C VAL A 404 2.68 -14.87 -7.55
N SER A 405 1.74 -14.02 -7.13
CA SER A 405 0.65 -14.41 -6.25
C SER A 405 -0.53 -15.03 -7.00
N GLN A 406 -1.03 -16.16 -6.50
CA GLN A 406 -2.24 -16.82 -6.99
C GLN A 406 -3.52 -15.99 -6.73
N SER A 407 -3.44 -14.91 -5.94
CA SER A 407 -4.51 -13.92 -5.78
C SER A 407 -4.70 -13.02 -7.00
N SER A 408 -3.78 -13.03 -7.97
CA SER A 408 -3.88 -12.21 -9.19
C SER A 408 -4.25 -13.06 -10.40
N LEU A 409 -5.07 -12.52 -11.30
CA LEU A 409 -5.39 -13.17 -12.57
C LEU A 409 -4.13 -13.33 -13.44
N GLY A 410 -3.16 -12.41 -13.35
CA GLY A 410 -1.92 -12.49 -14.12
C GLY A 410 -1.10 -13.75 -13.82
N TYR A 411 -1.12 -14.26 -12.58
CA TYR A 411 -0.51 -15.56 -12.25
C TYR A 411 -1.17 -16.69 -13.04
N TRP A 412 -2.50 -16.73 -13.08
CA TRP A 412 -3.24 -17.81 -13.74
C TRP A 412 -3.08 -17.75 -15.25
N PHE A 413 -3.25 -16.59 -15.87
CA PHE A 413 -3.07 -16.43 -17.32
C PHE A 413 -1.65 -16.81 -17.78
N SER A 414 -0.62 -16.26 -17.12
CA SER A 414 0.78 -16.56 -17.47
C SER A 414 1.18 -18.02 -17.21
N THR A 415 0.44 -18.74 -16.36
CA THR A 415 0.69 -20.15 -16.07
C THR A 415 -0.02 -21.07 -17.08
N PHE A 416 -1.24 -20.72 -17.52
CA PHE A 416 -2.09 -21.62 -18.32
C PHE A 416 -2.06 -21.36 -19.82
N PHE A 417 -1.58 -20.21 -20.28
CA PHE A 417 -1.51 -19.84 -21.69
C PHE A 417 -0.06 -19.79 -22.20
N GLN A 418 0.14 -20.18 -23.46
CA GLN A 418 1.46 -20.23 -24.09
C GLN A 418 2.11 -18.86 -24.18
N GLU A 419 1.32 -17.80 -24.44
CA GLU A 419 1.81 -16.43 -24.47
C GLU A 419 0.75 -15.53 -23.82
N PHE A 420 1.18 -14.72 -22.86
CA PHE A 420 0.29 -13.77 -22.17
C PHE A 420 0.92 -12.39 -22.07
N HIS A 421 0.21 -11.39 -22.57
CA HIS A 421 0.57 -9.99 -22.46
C HIS A 421 -0.31 -9.34 -21.40
N LEU A 422 0.27 -9.07 -20.24
CA LEU A 422 -0.36 -8.32 -19.17
C LEU A 422 -0.16 -6.82 -19.42
N ILE A 423 -1.21 -6.08 -19.71
CA ILE A 423 -1.17 -4.62 -19.89
C ILE A 423 -1.96 -3.94 -18.77
N ILE A 424 -1.29 -3.07 -18.00
CA ILE A 424 -1.88 -2.41 -16.82
C ILE A 424 -2.57 -1.12 -17.26
N GLN A 425 -3.76 -1.24 -17.84
CA GLN A 425 -4.64 -0.14 -18.22
C GLN A 425 -6.07 -0.66 -18.50
N SER A 426 -7.06 0.21 -18.35
CA SER A 426 -8.48 -0.08 -18.65
C SER A 426 -8.82 0.00 -20.14
N ASP A 427 -7.98 0.72 -20.90
CA ASP A 427 -8.24 1.09 -22.29
C ASP A 427 -7.56 0.06 -23.21
N ILE A 428 -8.29 -0.44 -24.21
CA ILE A 428 -7.74 -1.42 -25.16
C ILE A 428 -6.95 -0.66 -26.21
N ASP A 429 -5.62 -0.83 -26.19
CA ASP A 429 -4.76 -0.29 -27.24
C ASP A 429 -4.95 -1.12 -28.52
N LYS A 430 -5.78 -0.61 -29.42
CA LYS A 430 -6.11 -1.25 -30.70
C LYS A 430 -4.88 -1.45 -31.60
N ASN A 431 -3.89 -0.55 -31.54
CA ASN A 431 -2.68 -0.69 -32.33
C ASN A 431 -1.81 -1.82 -31.78
N TYR A 432 -1.67 -1.90 -30.46
CA TYR A 432 -0.99 -3.01 -29.82
C TYR A 432 -1.64 -4.36 -30.16
N VAL A 433 -2.97 -4.45 -30.06
CA VAL A 433 -3.71 -5.68 -30.40
C VAL A 433 -3.45 -6.08 -31.86
N ARG A 434 -3.54 -5.15 -32.82
CA ARG A 434 -3.25 -5.44 -34.24
C ARG A 434 -1.82 -5.93 -34.46
N ASN A 435 -0.85 -5.30 -33.80
CA ASN A 435 0.56 -5.64 -33.96
C ASN A 435 0.89 -7.02 -33.38
N ILE A 436 0.30 -7.37 -32.24
CA ILE A 436 0.55 -8.64 -31.56
C ILE A 436 -0.26 -9.79 -32.17
N ASN A 437 -1.42 -9.48 -32.77
CA ASN A 437 -2.35 -10.41 -33.40
C ASN A 437 -2.71 -11.61 -32.49
N PRO A 438 -3.35 -11.37 -31.33
CA PRO A 438 -3.64 -12.41 -30.35
C PRO A 438 -4.82 -13.28 -30.77
N ASP A 439 -4.90 -14.48 -30.17
CA ASP A 439 -6.11 -15.29 -30.26
C ASP A 439 -7.26 -14.73 -29.40
N ILE A 440 -6.90 -14.10 -28.27
CA ILE A 440 -7.86 -13.68 -27.24
C ILE A 440 -7.46 -12.34 -26.66
N VAL A 441 -8.44 -11.45 -26.51
CA VAL A 441 -8.32 -10.17 -25.79
C VAL A 441 -9.26 -10.19 -24.59
N ILE A 442 -8.71 -9.88 -23.42
CA ILE A 442 -9.45 -9.76 -22.16
C ILE A 442 -9.49 -8.28 -21.77
N GLY A 443 -10.68 -7.72 -21.64
CA GLY A 443 -10.91 -6.45 -20.93
C GLY A 443 -11.29 -6.75 -19.49
N GLN A 444 -10.61 -6.14 -18.52
CA GLN A 444 -10.92 -6.31 -17.11
C GLN A 444 -11.07 -4.97 -16.40
N THR A 445 -12.19 -4.81 -15.70
CA THR A 445 -12.41 -3.71 -14.76
C THR A 445 -12.94 -4.22 -13.42
N VAL A 446 -13.12 -3.30 -12.46
CA VAL A 446 -13.72 -3.57 -11.15
C VAL A 446 -14.94 -2.69 -10.98
N GLU A 447 -15.93 -3.18 -10.24
CA GLU A 447 -17.22 -2.54 -9.99
C GLU A 447 -17.10 -1.05 -9.63
N ARG A 448 -16.21 -0.70 -8.70
CA ARG A 448 -15.97 0.69 -8.27
C ARG A 448 -15.41 1.63 -9.36
N PHE A 449 -15.05 1.12 -10.53
CA PHE A 449 -14.62 1.91 -11.69
C PHE A 449 -15.67 2.00 -12.79
N LEU A 450 -16.85 1.40 -12.62
CA LEU A 450 -17.90 1.45 -13.64
C LEU A 450 -18.47 2.86 -13.87
N GLU A 451 -18.30 3.80 -12.93
CA GLU A 451 -18.67 5.20 -13.18
C GLU A 451 -17.79 5.86 -14.27
N PHE A 452 -16.60 5.31 -14.54
CA PHE A 452 -15.65 5.83 -15.50
C PHE A 452 -15.56 4.93 -16.72
N VAL A 453 -16.39 5.20 -17.73
CA VAL A 453 -16.33 4.49 -19.02
C VAL A 453 -15.03 4.89 -19.74
N PRO A 454 -14.15 3.93 -20.07
CA PRO A 454 -12.96 4.16 -20.89
C PRO A 454 -13.25 4.92 -22.19
N LYS A 455 -12.27 5.71 -22.63
CA LYS A 455 -12.27 6.26 -24.00
C LYS A 455 -11.71 5.22 -24.96
N THR A 456 -12.10 5.31 -26.23
CA THR A 456 -11.82 4.32 -27.27
C THR A 456 -10.65 4.65 -28.18
#